data_AF-A0A7S1E9M7-F1
#
_entry.id   AF-A0A7S1E9M7-F1
#
_cell.length_a   1.000
_cell.length_b   1.000
_cell.length_c   1.000
_cell.angle_alpha   90.00
_cell.angle_beta   90.00
_cell.angle_gamma   90.00
#
_symmetry.space_group_name_H-M   'P 1'
#
loop_
_entity.id
_entity.type
_entity.pdbx_description
1 polymer ?
#
loop_
_entity_poly.entity_id
_entity_poly.type
_entity_poly.pdbx_seq_one_letter_code
_entity_poly.pdbx_strand_id
1 'polypeptide(L)'
;RVQSRPTKEESLLLPGAMGGDGDPPSVHGATLVDYKTERLMHLMGERLYFSVHESEERTLHLIQSFPSIFFFSSFIPESYRPFCADFGPLDIVGVLRFVDYVKDKMDHPRLQHRRVVYYCPDNPAAITNASLLLCCYLVIDKGFSPEQAAARFDRIVGLPIEPFRDATWEPSTYHLSVLSCLQGLQKAISVGILDLRTFSVTEYESVYEAPEYDMNRITHRCVAFACPKNHPDQHNAVARKPSLHVEPFRRLGVTDVVRLNEEGFYDDTEFVLMHGFRHHALEFKDCTVPTPELVESFLDIMDAAGGGVVAVHC
;
A
#
# COMPACT_ATOMS: atom_id res chain seq x y z
N ARG A 1 7.80 18.40 17.97
CA ARG A 1 6.89 19.41 17.37
C ARG A 1 6.71 19.06 15.90
N VAL A 2 5.76 18.18 15.61
CA VAL A 2 5.47 17.71 14.25
C VAL A 2 4.52 18.72 13.63
N GLN A 3 4.97 19.39 12.57
CA GLN A 3 4.09 20.21 11.73
C GLN A 3 3.29 19.27 10.83
N SER A 4 1.98 19.20 11.06
CA SER A 4 1.01 18.67 10.12
C SER A 4 1.13 19.42 8.80
N ARG A 5 1.54 18.74 7.73
CA ARG A 5 1.45 19.30 6.37
C ARG A 5 -0.04 19.39 5.97
N PRO A 6 -0.47 20.49 5.34
CA PRO A 6 -1.87 20.64 4.96
C PRO A 6 -2.23 19.72 3.79
N THR A 7 -3.47 19.23 3.79
CA THR A 7 -4.15 18.70 2.60
C THR A 7 -4.25 19.81 1.55
N LYS A 8 -4.03 19.52 0.27
CA LYS A 8 -4.43 20.41 -0.83
C LYS A 8 -5.94 20.33 -0.97
N GLU A 9 -6.68 21.03 -0.11
CA GLU A 9 -8.10 21.31 -0.33
C GLU A 9 -8.23 22.75 -0.85
N GLU A 10 -8.40 22.90 -2.16
CA GLU A 10 -8.90 24.15 -2.74
C GLU A 10 -10.41 24.01 -2.97
N SER A 11 -11.19 24.50 -2.02
CA SER A 11 -12.66 24.50 -2.09
C SER A 11 -13.19 25.89 -2.41
N LEU A 12 -13.76 26.06 -3.61
CA LEU A 12 -14.69 27.14 -3.93
C LEU A 12 -16.06 26.52 -4.22
N LEU A 13 -16.93 26.52 -3.19
CA LEU A 13 -18.34 26.20 -3.33
C LEU A 13 -19.06 27.41 -3.93
N LEU A 14 -19.37 27.38 -5.22
CA LEU A 14 -20.28 28.34 -5.84
C LEU A 14 -21.68 27.71 -5.98
N PRO A 15 -22.77 28.44 -5.67
CA PRO A 15 -24.12 27.90 -5.75
C PRO A 15 -24.65 27.85 -7.20
N GLY A 16 -25.07 26.63 -7.58
CA GLY A 16 -26.21 26.28 -8.46
C GLY A 16 -26.44 27.05 -9.78
N ALA A 17 -26.23 26.35 -10.90
CA ALA A 17 -26.95 26.59 -12.15
C ALA A 17 -27.52 25.26 -12.69
N MET A 18 -28.84 25.24 -12.90
CA MET A 18 -29.59 24.15 -13.52
C MET A 18 -29.52 24.24 -15.05
N GLY A 19 -29.48 23.08 -15.72
CA GLY A 19 -30.05 22.90 -17.07
C GLY A 19 -29.12 22.29 -18.13
N GLY A 20 -29.61 21.23 -18.78
CA GLY A 20 -29.14 20.79 -20.11
C GLY A 20 -29.05 19.28 -20.31
N ASP A 21 -30.18 18.65 -20.61
CA ASP A 21 -30.28 17.25 -21.07
C ASP A 21 -29.54 17.03 -22.40
N GLY A 22 -28.85 15.89 -22.49
CA GLY A 22 -28.25 15.38 -23.72
C GLY A 22 -27.61 14.01 -23.49
N ASP A 23 -28.39 12.94 -23.67
CA ASP A 23 -27.89 11.56 -23.71
C ASP A 23 -26.96 11.35 -24.92
N PRO A 24 -25.84 10.62 -24.76
CA PRO A 24 -25.20 9.90 -25.86
C PRO A 24 -25.47 8.38 -25.79
N PRO A 25 -25.33 7.68 -26.93
CA PRO A 25 -26.03 6.43 -27.21
C PRO A 25 -25.38 5.17 -26.59
N SER A 26 -26.22 4.13 -26.51
CA SER A 26 -25.97 2.75 -26.08
C SER A 26 -24.58 2.18 -26.41
N VAL A 27 -23.90 1.64 -25.39
CA VAL A 27 -22.56 1.05 -25.48
C VAL A 27 -22.61 -0.43 -25.91
N HIS A 28 -22.44 -0.67 -27.20
CA HIS A 28 -21.86 -1.90 -27.75
C HIS A 28 -20.72 -1.51 -28.70
N GLY A 29 -19.51 -1.39 -28.15
CA GLY A 29 -18.28 -1.03 -28.85
C GLY A 29 -17.29 -0.36 -27.90
N ALA A 30 -16.29 -1.10 -27.41
CA ALA A 30 -15.29 -0.57 -26.49
C ALA A 30 -14.44 0.50 -27.18
N THR A 31 -14.73 1.78 -26.92
CA THR A 31 -13.98 2.91 -27.47
C THR A 31 -12.73 3.10 -26.63
N LEU A 32 -11.55 2.94 -27.25
CA LEU A 32 -10.25 3.25 -26.64
C LEU A 32 -10.19 4.74 -26.28
N VAL A 33 -9.81 5.07 -25.04
CA VAL A 33 -9.69 6.45 -24.55
C VAL A 33 -8.22 6.82 -24.49
N ASP A 34 -7.78 7.82 -25.27
CA ASP A 34 -6.42 8.38 -25.21
C ASP A 34 -6.30 9.31 -23.99
N TYR A 35 -5.36 9.04 -23.09
CA TYR A 35 -5.19 9.79 -21.86
C TYR A 35 -4.84 11.27 -22.07
N LYS A 36 -4.18 11.61 -23.20
CA LYS A 36 -3.84 12.99 -23.57
C LYS A 36 -5.00 13.75 -24.21
N THR A 37 -6.08 13.06 -24.58
CA THR A 37 -7.27 13.70 -25.17
C THR A 37 -8.26 14.24 -24.12
N GLU A 38 -7.81 14.40 -22.87
CA GLU A 38 -8.55 15.07 -21.78
C GLU A 38 -9.90 14.42 -21.43
N ARG A 39 -10.11 13.16 -21.84
CA ARG A 39 -11.33 12.43 -21.55
C ARG A 39 -11.25 11.86 -20.15
N LEU A 40 -12.24 12.22 -19.33
CA LEU A 40 -12.47 11.60 -18.03
C LEU A 40 -12.53 10.08 -18.18
N MET A 41 -11.63 9.38 -17.50
CA MET A 41 -11.48 7.94 -17.61
C MET A 41 -12.50 7.29 -16.69
N HIS A 42 -13.53 6.66 -17.27
CA HIS A 42 -14.63 6.08 -16.50
C HIS A 42 -14.17 4.86 -15.69
N LEU A 43 -14.32 4.92 -14.36
CA LEU A 43 -13.95 3.84 -13.47
C LEU A 43 -15.14 3.04 -12.97
N MET A 44 -16.26 3.66 -12.61
CA MET A 44 -17.44 2.95 -12.11
C MET A 44 -18.71 3.80 -12.20
N GLY A 45 -19.71 3.28 -12.92
CA GLY A 45 -20.99 3.93 -13.15
C GLY A 45 -20.82 5.33 -13.75
N GLU A 46 -21.90 6.08 -13.88
CA GLU A 46 -21.80 7.46 -14.37
C GLU A 46 -21.29 8.44 -13.31
N ARG A 47 -20.47 7.96 -12.36
CA ARG A 47 -20.15 8.69 -11.15
C ARG A 47 -18.66 8.79 -10.84
N LEU A 48 -17.88 7.71 -10.88
CA LEU A 48 -16.46 7.76 -10.55
C LEU A 48 -15.59 7.73 -11.80
N TYR A 49 -14.69 8.70 -11.90
CA TYR A 49 -13.77 8.89 -13.02
C TYR A 49 -12.36 9.18 -12.51
N PHE A 50 -11.38 9.05 -13.42
CA PHE A 50 -9.98 9.39 -13.21
C PHE A 50 -9.49 10.37 -14.29
N SER A 51 -8.55 11.24 -13.94
CA SER A 51 -7.85 12.12 -14.89
C SER A 51 -6.40 12.38 -14.47
N VAL A 52 -5.57 12.72 -15.46
CA VAL A 52 -4.17 13.11 -15.24
C VAL A 52 -4.04 14.60 -15.53
N HIS A 53 -3.46 15.36 -14.62
CA HIS A 53 -3.35 16.81 -14.72
C HIS A 53 -1.88 17.25 -14.81
N GLU A 54 -1.56 18.01 -15.87
CA GLU A 54 -0.19 18.44 -16.18
C GLU A 54 0.33 19.55 -15.22
N SER A 55 -0.56 20.42 -14.74
CA SER A 55 -0.19 21.54 -13.87
C SER A 55 -1.33 21.98 -12.96
N GLU A 56 -0.98 22.82 -11.98
CA GLU A 56 -1.95 23.45 -11.07
C GLU A 56 -2.85 24.45 -11.81
N GLU A 57 -2.30 25.24 -12.73
CA GLU A 57 -3.05 26.16 -13.58
C GLU A 57 -4.07 25.41 -14.45
N ARG A 58 -3.66 24.26 -15.02
CA ARG A 58 -4.57 23.41 -15.80
C ARG A 58 -5.68 22.84 -14.92
N THR A 59 -5.33 22.40 -13.72
CA THR A 59 -6.31 21.89 -12.74
C THR A 59 -7.37 22.95 -12.40
N LEU A 60 -6.93 24.17 -12.06
CA LEU A 60 -7.82 25.30 -11.77
C LEU A 60 -8.75 25.62 -12.95
N HIS A 61 -8.19 25.62 -14.17
CA HIS A 61 -8.97 25.84 -15.37
C HIS A 61 -10.06 24.78 -15.57
N LEU A 62 -9.76 23.50 -15.36
CA LEU A 62 -10.74 22.41 -15.47
C LEU A 62 -11.86 22.53 -14.42
N ILE A 63 -11.49 22.84 -13.17
CA ILE A 63 -12.46 23.05 -12.08
C ILE A 63 -13.42 24.20 -12.41
N GLN A 64 -12.89 25.31 -12.93
CA GLN A 64 -13.70 26.48 -13.31
C GLN A 64 -14.56 26.23 -14.54
N SER A 65 -14.06 25.46 -15.51
CA SER A 65 -14.75 25.17 -16.77
C SER A 65 -15.87 24.15 -16.62
N PHE A 66 -15.77 23.25 -15.63
CA PHE A 66 -16.73 22.17 -15.43
C PHE A 66 -17.33 22.16 -14.01
N PRO A 67 -18.14 23.17 -13.63
CA PRO A 67 -18.66 23.32 -12.27
C PRO A 67 -19.61 22.20 -11.84
N SER A 68 -20.17 21.42 -12.77
CA SER A 68 -20.98 20.24 -12.45
C SER A 68 -20.15 19.04 -11.99
N ILE A 69 -18.84 19.04 -12.30
CA ILE A 69 -17.90 17.96 -11.98
C ILE A 69 -17.13 18.29 -10.70
N PHE A 70 -17.05 17.32 -9.80
CA PHE A 70 -16.26 17.45 -8.58
C PHE A 70 -14.89 16.80 -8.78
N PHE A 71 -13.85 17.61 -8.96
CA PHE A 71 -12.47 17.16 -8.99
C PHE A 71 -11.92 17.09 -7.57
N PHE A 72 -11.16 16.04 -7.27
CA PHE A 72 -10.48 15.88 -6.00
C PHE A 72 -9.19 15.06 -6.19
N SER A 73 -8.23 15.28 -5.32
CA SER A 73 -6.98 14.52 -5.26
C SER A 73 -6.52 14.39 -3.81
N SER A 74 -5.42 13.69 -3.57
CA SER A 74 -4.79 13.62 -2.26
C SER A 74 -3.28 13.46 -2.45
N PHE A 75 -2.51 13.64 -1.38
CA PHE A 75 -1.08 13.32 -1.35
C PHE A 75 -0.81 11.85 -0.98
N ILE A 76 -1.85 11.02 -0.87
CA ILE A 76 -1.70 9.63 -0.44
C ILE A 76 -0.87 8.85 -1.47
N PRO A 77 -1.18 8.84 -2.79
CA PRO A 77 -0.37 8.11 -3.78
C PRO A 77 1.12 8.50 -3.79
N GLU A 78 1.45 9.74 -3.40
CA GLU A 78 2.80 10.29 -3.33
C GLU A 78 3.44 10.16 -1.93
N SER A 79 2.76 9.55 -0.95
CA SER A 79 3.28 9.41 0.42
C SER A 79 4.24 8.23 0.60
N TYR A 80 4.43 7.40 -0.43
CA TYR A 80 5.39 6.30 -0.41
C TYR A 80 6.80 6.83 -0.15
N ARG A 81 7.53 6.14 0.72
CA ARG A 81 8.91 6.49 1.08
C ARG A 81 9.86 5.47 0.43
N PRO A 82 10.57 5.86 -0.64
CA PRO A 82 11.44 4.93 -1.35
C PRO A 82 12.67 4.59 -0.51
N PHE A 83 13.08 3.32 -0.56
CA PHE A 83 14.39 2.89 -0.05
C PHE A 83 15.50 3.19 -1.07
N CYS A 84 15.25 2.84 -2.33
CA CYS A 84 16.14 3.02 -3.47
C CYS A 84 15.38 3.66 -4.65
N ALA A 85 15.22 2.91 -5.76
CA ALA A 85 14.49 3.33 -6.95
C ALA A 85 13.03 2.82 -6.97
N ASP A 86 12.62 2.06 -5.97
CA ASP A 86 11.22 1.69 -5.70
C ASP A 86 10.36 2.96 -5.51
N PHE A 87 9.08 2.89 -5.91
CA PHE A 87 8.15 4.03 -5.81
C PHE A 87 6.77 3.63 -5.26
N GLY A 88 6.61 2.35 -4.92
CA GLY A 88 5.36 1.74 -4.50
C GLY A 88 5.44 0.21 -4.57
N PRO A 89 4.31 -0.48 -4.36
CA PRO A 89 3.03 0.08 -3.96
C PRO A 89 3.04 0.57 -2.50
N LEU A 90 2.04 1.37 -2.12
CA LEU A 90 1.84 1.73 -0.72
C LEU A 90 1.54 0.48 0.13
N ASP A 91 1.87 0.57 1.42
CA ASP A 91 1.45 -0.41 2.41
C ASP A 91 -0.08 -0.46 2.59
N ILE A 92 -0.54 -1.43 3.39
CA ILE A 92 -1.96 -1.66 3.63
C ILE A 92 -2.66 -0.47 4.32
N VAL A 93 -1.97 0.28 5.18
CA VAL A 93 -2.57 1.47 5.83
C VAL A 93 -2.79 2.57 4.81
N GLY A 94 -1.83 2.81 3.93
CA GLY A 94 -1.98 3.72 2.79
C GLY A 94 -3.14 3.33 1.88
N VAL A 95 -3.27 2.03 1.58
CA VAL A 95 -4.41 1.49 0.83
C VAL A 95 -5.74 1.78 1.52
N LEU A 96 -5.90 1.39 2.80
CA LEU A 96 -7.17 1.55 3.51
C LEU A 96 -7.56 3.03 3.69
N ARG A 97 -6.58 3.90 3.99
CA ARG A 97 -6.80 5.35 4.05
C ARG A 97 -7.29 5.92 2.73
N PHE A 98 -6.75 5.45 1.62
CA PHE A 98 -7.21 5.88 0.30
C PHE A 98 -8.62 5.36 0.00
N VAL A 99 -8.91 4.11 0.34
CA VAL A 99 -10.25 3.52 0.18
C VAL A 99 -11.29 4.35 0.93
N ASP A 100 -11.04 4.66 2.20
CA ASP A 100 -11.92 5.51 3.02
C ASP A 100 -12.02 6.92 2.45
N TYR A 101 -10.90 7.50 1.98
CA TYR A 101 -10.90 8.83 1.37
C TYR A 101 -11.81 8.92 0.14
N VAL A 102 -11.74 7.95 -0.77
CA VAL A 102 -12.61 7.89 -1.96
C VAL A 102 -14.05 7.62 -1.55
N LYS A 103 -14.27 6.69 -0.62
CA LYS A 103 -15.58 6.35 -0.09
C LYS A 103 -16.29 7.57 0.49
N ASP A 104 -15.60 8.39 1.29
CA ASP A 104 -16.13 9.61 1.86
C ASP A 104 -16.64 10.57 0.78
N LYS A 105 -15.93 10.74 -0.34
CA LYS A 105 -16.40 11.59 -1.45
C LYS A 105 -17.58 10.96 -2.19
N MET A 106 -17.57 9.64 -2.32
CA MET A 106 -18.63 8.89 -2.97
C MET A 106 -19.90 8.84 -2.10
N ASP A 107 -19.82 8.86 -0.79
CA ASP A 107 -21.01 8.82 0.07
C ASP A 107 -21.48 10.22 0.51
N HIS A 108 -20.70 11.27 0.22
CA HIS A 108 -21.02 12.64 0.60
C HIS A 108 -22.37 13.11 0.00
N PRO A 109 -23.35 13.57 0.81
CA PRO A 109 -24.69 13.95 0.33
C PRO A 109 -24.70 15.00 -0.78
N ARG A 110 -23.81 15.99 -0.71
CA ARG A 110 -23.69 17.05 -1.74
C ARG A 110 -23.14 16.57 -3.09
N LEU A 111 -22.59 15.36 -3.15
CA LEU A 111 -21.95 14.80 -4.34
C LEU A 111 -22.76 13.68 -4.99
N GLN A 112 -23.94 13.33 -4.45
CA GLN A 112 -24.76 12.21 -4.93
C GLN A 112 -25.15 12.32 -6.41
N HIS A 113 -25.35 13.53 -6.92
CA HIS A 113 -25.74 13.81 -8.31
C HIS A 113 -24.60 14.38 -9.15
N ARG A 114 -23.35 14.32 -8.67
CA ARG A 114 -22.19 14.86 -9.38
C ARG A 114 -21.30 13.74 -9.86
N ARG A 115 -20.67 13.97 -11.01
CA ARG A 115 -19.49 13.20 -11.43
C ARG A 115 -18.33 13.57 -10.50
N VAL A 116 -17.66 12.55 -9.98
CA VAL A 116 -16.55 12.64 -9.02
C VAL A 116 -15.30 12.14 -9.74
N VAL A 117 -14.31 13.01 -9.88
CA VAL A 117 -13.09 12.76 -10.67
C VAL A 117 -11.88 12.80 -9.74
N TYR A 118 -11.26 11.65 -9.53
CA TYR A 118 -9.94 11.63 -8.88
C TYR A 118 -8.90 12.05 -9.91
N TYR A 119 -8.02 12.99 -9.55
CA TYR A 119 -6.90 13.35 -10.42
C TYR A 119 -5.55 13.18 -9.75
N CYS A 120 -4.52 12.91 -10.55
CA CYS A 120 -3.12 12.92 -10.12
C CYS A 120 -2.25 13.73 -11.07
N PRO A 121 -1.01 14.10 -10.66
CA PRO A 121 -0.03 14.72 -11.56
C PRO A 121 0.34 13.82 -12.74
N ASP A 122 0.77 14.41 -13.86
CA ASP A 122 1.36 13.68 -15.00
C ASP A 122 2.77 13.19 -14.68
N ASN A 123 2.83 12.15 -13.84
CA ASN A 123 4.06 11.48 -13.42
C ASN A 123 3.80 9.96 -13.36
N PRO A 124 4.64 9.12 -14.00
CA PRO A 124 4.38 7.68 -14.09
C PRO A 124 4.21 6.98 -12.72
N ALA A 125 5.01 7.33 -11.72
CA ALA A 125 4.88 6.76 -10.38
C ALA A 125 3.57 7.19 -9.70
N ALA A 126 3.22 8.47 -9.77
CA ALA A 126 1.95 8.98 -9.23
C ALA A 126 0.73 8.36 -9.93
N ILE A 127 0.78 8.24 -11.26
CA ILE A 127 -0.26 7.60 -12.08
C ILE A 127 -0.41 6.13 -11.68
N THR A 128 0.69 5.40 -11.55
CA THR A 128 0.67 3.98 -11.18
C THR A 128 0.10 3.78 -9.77
N ASN A 129 0.57 4.53 -8.78
CA ASN A 129 0.07 4.43 -7.41
C ASN A 129 -1.41 4.83 -7.32
N ALA A 130 -1.82 5.94 -7.96
CA ALA A 130 -3.23 6.35 -8.00
C ALA A 130 -4.11 5.29 -8.68
N SER A 131 -3.63 4.68 -9.77
CA SER A 131 -4.34 3.63 -10.49
C SER A 131 -4.54 2.39 -9.62
N LEU A 132 -3.49 1.91 -8.96
CA LEU A 132 -3.59 0.78 -8.04
C LEU A 132 -4.54 1.09 -6.88
N LEU A 133 -4.42 2.26 -6.24
CA LEU A 133 -5.23 2.64 -5.09
C LEU A 133 -6.73 2.78 -5.44
N LEU A 134 -7.05 3.35 -6.61
CA LEU A 134 -8.41 3.38 -7.13
C LEU A 134 -8.93 1.96 -7.42
N CYS A 135 -8.08 1.07 -7.97
CA CYS A 135 -8.45 -0.32 -8.14
C CYS A 135 -8.69 -1.04 -6.81
N CYS A 136 -7.87 -0.77 -5.77
CA CYS A 136 -8.07 -1.31 -4.43
C CYS A 136 -9.42 -0.88 -3.86
N TYR A 137 -9.84 0.38 -4.05
CA TYR A 137 -11.18 0.83 -3.70
C TYR A 137 -12.28 0.06 -4.43
N LEU A 138 -12.13 -0.17 -5.74
CA LEU A 138 -13.09 -0.96 -6.51
C LEU A 138 -13.20 -2.42 -6.01
N VAL A 139 -12.08 -3.03 -5.62
CA VAL A 139 -12.05 -4.40 -5.07
C VAL A 139 -12.64 -4.43 -3.65
N ILE A 140 -12.14 -3.59 -2.75
CA ILE A 140 -12.47 -3.62 -1.31
C ILE A 140 -13.89 -3.14 -1.05
N ASP A 141 -14.29 -1.98 -1.57
CA ASP A 141 -15.57 -1.34 -1.22
C ASP A 141 -16.68 -1.66 -2.23
N LYS A 142 -16.32 -1.89 -3.51
CA LYS A 142 -17.30 -2.13 -4.59
C LYS A 142 -17.40 -3.58 -5.06
N GLY A 143 -16.57 -4.47 -4.52
CA GLY A 143 -16.66 -5.92 -4.76
C GLY A 143 -16.29 -6.34 -6.19
N PHE A 144 -15.47 -5.56 -6.89
CA PHE A 144 -14.95 -5.96 -8.19
C PHE A 144 -13.92 -7.07 -8.03
N SER A 145 -13.80 -7.95 -9.04
CA SER A 145 -12.63 -8.83 -9.12
C SER A 145 -11.36 -8.01 -9.46
N PRO A 146 -10.16 -8.49 -9.10
CA PRO A 146 -8.90 -7.88 -9.52
C PRO A 146 -8.84 -7.55 -11.02
N GLU A 147 -9.30 -8.47 -11.86
CA GLU A 147 -9.31 -8.34 -13.32
C GLU A 147 -10.29 -7.24 -13.77
N GLN A 148 -11.48 -7.16 -13.15
CA GLN A 148 -12.46 -6.12 -13.47
C GLN A 148 -11.98 -4.72 -13.10
N ALA A 149 -11.22 -4.61 -12.00
CA ALA A 149 -10.64 -3.35 -11.54
C ALA A 149 -9.45 -2.94 -12.43
N ALA A 150 -8.48 -3.83 -12.65
CA ALA A 150 -7.31 -3.58 -13.51
C ALA A 150 -7.73 -3.19 -14.94
N ALA A 151 -8.74 -3.89 -15.50
CA ALA A 151 -9.25 -3.60 -16.84
C ALA A 151 -9.83 -2.19 -17.01
N ARG A 152 -10.10 -1.44 -15.93
CA ARG A 152 -10.51 -0.02 -16.02
C ARG A 152 -9.36 0.85 -16.53
N PHE A 153 -8.13 0.50 -16.17
CA PHE A 153 -6.93 1.24 -16.54
C PHE A 153 -6.26 0.68 -17.79
N ASP A 154 -6.30 -0.63 -18.02
CA ASP A 154 -5.75 -1.26 -19.24
C ASP A 154 -6.42 -0.75 -20.53
N ARG A 155 -7.65 -0.22 -20.42
CA ARG A 155 -8.41 0.34 -21.55
C ARG A 155 -8.02 1.78 -21.91
N ILE A 156 -7.18 2.41 -21.09
CA ILE A 156 -6.75 3.80 -21.26
C ILE A 156 -5.46 3.79 -22.07
N VAL A 157 -5.57 4.15 -23.34
CA VAL A 157 -4.44 4.11 -24.28
C VAL A 157 -3.42 5.17 -23.91
N GLY A 158 -2.16 4.76 -23.85
CA GLY A 158 -1.02 5.64 -23.63
C GLY A 158 -0.76 6.02 -22.17
N LEU A 159 -1.64 5.64 -21.23
CA LEU A 159 -1.45 5.96 -19.82
C LEU A 159 -0.15 5.30 -19.30
N PRO A 160 0.82 6.07 -18.76
CA PRO A 160 2.11 5.54 -18.36
C PRO A 160 2.02 4.85 -16.99
N ILE A 161 1.43 3.64 -16.98
CA ILE A 161 1.46 2.74 -15.83
C ILE A 161 2.76 1.94 -15.88
N GLU A 162 3.64 2.20 -14.91
CA GLU A 162 4.89 1.47 -14.74
C GLU A 162 4.68 0.29 -13.78
N PRO A 163 5.25 -0.89 -14.04
CA PRO A 163 5.15 -1.98 -13.09
C PRO A 163 6.08 -1.70 -11.89
N PHE A 164 5.67 -2.14 -10.69
CA PHE A 164 6.44 -1.96 -9.47
C PHE A 164 7.72 -2.79 -9.52
N ARG A 165 8.78 -2.26 -8.92
CA ARG A 165 10.12 -2.86 -8.87
C ARG A 165 10.57 -3.09 -7.42
N ASP A 166 11.65 -3.82 -7.27
CA ASP A 166 12.27 -4.08 -5.97
C ASP A 166 13.07 -2.87 -5.44
N ALA A 167 13.42 -2.93 -4.15
CA ALA A 167 14.06 -1.87 -3.39
C ALA A 167 15.60 -1.90 -3.51
N THR A 168 16.11 -2.00 -4.74
CA THR A 168 17.54 -2.00 -5.05
C THR A 168 17.96 -0.81 -5.93
N TRP A 169 19.25 -0.48 -5.91
CA TRP A 169 19.85 0.44 -6.88
C TRP A 169 20.18 -0.22 -8.22
N GLU A 170 20.20 -1.54 -8.26
CA GLU A 170 20.47 -2.32 -9.47
C GLU A 170 19.31 -2.28 -10.48
N PRO A 171 19.54 -2.60 -11.75
CA PRO A 171 18.46 -2.81 -12.72
C PRO A 171 17.49 -3.89 -12.24
N SER A 172 16.20 -3.55 -12.18
CA SER A 172 15.16 -4.50 -11.78
C SER A 172 15.06 -5.66 -12.77
N THR A 173 15.08 -6.89 -12.24
CA THR A 173 14.96 -8.13 -13.04
C THR A 173 13.57 -8.76 -12.95
N TYR A 174 12.72 -8.26 -12.05
CA TYR A 174 11.36 -8.76 -11.83
C TYR A 174 10.45 -7.60 -11.46
N HIS A 175 9.23 -7.57 -12.03
CA HIS A 175 8.29 -6.49 -11.80
C HIS A 175 6.90 -7.01 -11.46
N LEU A 176 6.18 -6.29 -10.60
CA LEU A 176 4.80 -6.56 -10.26
C LEU A 176 3.86 -5.58 -10.98
N SER A 177 2.89 -6.12 -11.71
CA SER A 177 1.83 -5.31 -12.32
C SER A 177 0.78 -4.88 -11.29
N VAL A 178 -0.03 -3.88 -11.62
CA VAL A 178 -1.23 -3.51 -10.84
C VAL A 178 -2.13 -4.73 -10.60
N LEU A 179 -2.34 -5.57 -11.62
CA LEU A 179 -3.13 -6.81 -11.50
C LEU A 179 -2.51 -7.79 -10.49
N SER A 180 -1.19 -7.98 -10.52
CA SER A 180 -0.47 -8.84 -9.58
C SER A 180 -0.70 -8.39 -8.13
N CYS A 181 -0.60 -7.08 -7.87
CA CYS A 181 -0.87 -6.51 -6.54
C CYS A 181 -2.32 -6.73 -6.10
N LEU A 182 -3.30 -6.51 -6.98
CA LEU A 182 -4.72 -6.72 -6.68
C LEU A 182 -5.06 -8.18 -6.40
N GLN A 183 -4.46 -9.12 -7.16
CA GLN A 183 -4.62 -10.55 -6.91
C GLN A 183 -4.02 -10.97 -5.56
N GLY A 184 -2.86 -10.42 -5.20
CA GLY A 184 -2.26 -10.60 -3.87
C GLY A 184 -3.17 -10.09 -2.75
N LEU A 185 -3.69 -8.87 -2.88
CA LEU A 185 -4.63 -8.27 -1.93
C LEU A 185 -5.91 -9.11 -1.79
N GLN A 186 -6.53 -9.48 -2.91
CA GLN A 186 -7.75 -10.30 -2.90
C GLN A 186 -7.51 -11.66 -2.26
N LYS A 187 -6.36 -12.28 -2.53
CA LYS A 187 -5.98 -13.56 -1.94
C LYS A 187 -5.80 -13.43 -0.43
N ALA A 188 -5.07 -12.40 0.03
CA ALA A 188 -4.86 -12.13 1.45
C ALA A 188 -6.18 -11.94 2.21
N ILE A 189 -7.16 -11.24 1.62
CA ILE A 189 -8.50 -11.11 2.17
C ILE A 189 -9.22 -12.48 2.20
N SER A 190 -9.19 -13.22 1.09
CA SER A 190 -9.94 -14.48 0.96
C SER A 190 -9.48 -15.58 1.92
N VAL A 191 -8.19 -15.58 2.29
CA VAL A 191 -7.59 -16.56 3.20
C VAL A 191 -7.48 -16.04 4.64
N GLY A 192 -8.02 -14.85 4.91
CA GLY A 192 -8.11 -14.26 6.25
C GLY A 192 -6.88 -13.51 6.73
N ILE A 193 -5.75 -13.53 6.00
CA ILE A 193 -4.52 -12.78 6.37
C ILE A 193 -4.84 -11.31 6.64
N LEU A 194 -5.72 -10.73 5.81
CA LEU A 194 -6.28 -9.40 6.01
C LEU A 194 -7.79 -9.49 6.26
N ASP A 195 -8.21 -9.33 7.52
CA ASP A 195 -9.61 -9.13 7.86
C ASP A 195 -9.92 -7.63 7.92
N LEU A 196 -10.56 -7.12 6.85
CA LEU A 196 -10.94 -5.72 6.71
C LEU A 196 -11.91 -5.22 7.80
N ARG A 197 -12.61 -6.11 8.51
CA ARG A 197 -13.56 -5.74 9.57
C ARG A 197 -12.85 -5.50 10.91
N THR A 198 -11.74 -6.17 11.13
CA THR A 198 -11.00 -6.13 12.40
C THR A 198 -9.64 -5.48 12.29
N PHE A 199 -9.14 -5.21 11.08
CA PHE A 199 -7.86 -4.56 10.88
C PHE A 199 -7.84 -3.18 11.53
N SER A 200 -6.86 -2.96 12.41
CA SER A 200 -6.71 -1.72 13.16
C SER A 200 -5.52 -0.93 12.61
N VAL A 201 -5.81 0.17 11.90
CA VAL A 201 -4.77 1.11 11.43
C VAL A 201 -3.96 1.65 12.61
N THR A 202 -4.63 1.98 13.72
CA THR A 202 -3.96 2.49 14.93
C THR A 202 -3.01 1.46 15.54
N GLU A 203 -3.42 0.19 15.62
CA GLU A 203 -2.54 -0.88 16.11
C GLU A 203 -1.34 -1.04 15.16
N TYR A 204 -1.59 -1.07 13.85
CA TYR A 204 -0.54 -1.20 12.86
C TYR A 204 0.52 -0.10 13.00
N GLU A 205 0.11 1.16 13.05
CA GLU A 205 1.07 2.27 13.18
C GLU A 205 1.78 2.28 14.54
N SER A 206 1.08 1.95 15.63
CA SER A 206 1.67 1.99 16.98
C SER A 206 2.66 0.85 17.27
N VAL A 207 2.47 -0.31 16.63
CA VAL A 207 3.29 -1.51 16.88
C VAL A 207 4.30 -1.73 15.76
N TYR A 208 3.93 -1.47 14.51
CA TYR A 208 4.72 -1.88 13.35
C TYR A 208 5.52 -0.74 12.71
N GLU A 209 4.98 0.48 12.67
CA GLU A 209 5.71 1.65 12.15
C GLU A 209 6.56 2.37 13.20
N ALA A 210 6.57 1.89 14.44
CA ALA A 210 7.43 2.41 15.48
C ALA A 210 8.91 2.21 15.07
N PRO A 211 9.69 3.29 14.86
CA PRO A 211 11.09 3.19 14.40
C PRO A 211 11.99 2.37 15.33
N GLU A 212 11.58 2.25 16.60
CA GLU A 212 12.25 1.46 17.63
C GLU A 212 12.15 -0.05 17.37
N TYR A 213 11.09 -0.51 16.67
CA TYR A 213 10.85 -1.93 16.43
C TYR A 213 11.09 -2.34 14.97
N ASP A 214 10.75 -1.47 14.01
CA ASP A 214 10.93 -1.73 12.56
C ASP A 214 10.49 -3.15 12.19
N MET A 215 9.21 -3.43 12.44
CA MET A 215 8.64 -4.77 12.52
C MET A 215 7.25 -4.77 11.91
N ASN A 216 6.88 -5.72 11.07
CA ASN A 216 5.52 -5.83 10.54
C ASN A 216 5.00 -7.27 10.67
N ARG A 217 3.72 -7.43 11.01
CA ARG A 217 3.07 -8.75 10.92
C ARG A 217 2.67 -9.04 9.48
N ILE A 218 3.26 -10.08 8.92
CA ILE A 218 3.06 -10.49 7.52
C ILE A 218 1.87 -11.44 7.40
N THR A 219 1.74 -12.36 8.34
CA THR A 219 0.60 -13.30 8.41
C THR A 219 0.20 -13.51 9.87
N HIS A 220 -0.85 -14.30 10.12
CA HIS A 220 -1.22 -14.62 11.49
C HIS A 220 -0.11 -15.32 12.29
N ARG A 221 0.85 -15.93 11.62
CA ARG A 221 1.92 -16.75 12.21
C ARG A 221 3.32 -16.22 11.97
N CYS A 222 3.47 -15.08 11.28
CA CYS A 222 4.77 -14.57 10.89
C CYS A 222 4.86 -13.06 11.10
N VAL A 223 5.95 -12.65 11.74
CA VAL A 223 6.36 -11.27 11.95
C VAL A 223 7.74 -11.10 11.32
N ALA A 224 7.92 -10.10 10.48
CA ALA A 224 9.22 -9.71 9.97
C ALA A 224 9.70 -8.49 10.77
N PHE A 225 10.98 -8.41 11.12
CA PHE A 225 11.55 -7.26 11.81
C PHE A 225 13.02 -7.05 11.46
N ALA A 226 13.53 -5.85 11.67
CA ALA A 226 14.94 -5.55 11.45
C ALA A 226 15.83 -6.18 12.55
N CYS A 227 17.05 -6.56 12.18
CA CYS A 227 18.01 -7.14 13.12
C CYS A 227 18.21 -6.28 14.38
N PRO A 228 18.05 -6.85 15.59
CA PRO A 228 18.41 -6.18 16.83
C PRO A 228 19.90 -5.83 16.89
N LYS A 229 20.21 -4.69 17.49
CA LYS A 229 21.59 -4.21 17.68
C LYS A 229 21.79 -3.70 19.10
N ASN A 230 22.89 -4.12 19.72
CA ASN A 230 23.28 -3.65 21.06
C ASN A 230 23.74 -2.19 21.08
N HIS A 231 24.18 -1.67 19.92
CA HIS A 231 24.67 -0.31 19.74
C HIS A 231 23.89 0.41 18.63
N PRO A 232 23.76 1.76 18.69
CA PRO A 232 23.24 2.56 17.59
C PRO A 232 24.10 2.39 16.33
N ASP A 233 23.54 2.64 15.16
CA ASP A 233 24.26 2.63 13.89
C ASP A 233 24.09 3.94 13.11
N GLN A 234 24.69 4.02 11.91
CA GLN A 234 24.65 5.24 11.09
C GLN A 234 23.23 5.62 10.64
N HIS A 235 22.28 4.66 10.62
CA HIS A 235 20.93 4.85 10.12
C HIS A 235 19.93 5.00 11.28
N ASN A 236 20.27 4.53 12.48
CA ASN A 236 19.44 4.58 13.67
C ASN A 236 20.19 5.13 14.88
N ALA A 237 19.77 6.31 15.34
CA ALA A 237 20.33 6.98 16.53
C ALA A 237 20.04 6.23 17.85
N VAL A 238 19.15 5.26 17.84
CA VAL A 238 18.77 4.43 18.99
C VAL A 238 19.10 2.97 18.71
N ALA A 239 19.75 2.31 19.66
CA ALA A 239 20.01 0.87 19.59
C ALA A 239 18.69 0.08 19.66
N ARG A 240 18.42 -0.77 18.67
CA ARG A 240 17.27 -1.69 18.65
C ARG A 240 17.61 -2.93 19.47
N LYS A 241 17.68 -2.79 20.79
CA LYS A 241 18.09 -3.90 21.67
C LYS A 241 17.05 -5.03 21.64
N PRO A 242 17.45 -6.30 21.78
CA PRO A 242 16.51 -7.42 21.85
C PRO A 242 15.39 -7.22 22.89
N SER A 243 15.72 -6.66 24.06
CA SER A 243 14.76 -6.33 25.13
C SER A 243 13.59 -5.43 24.69
N LEU A 244 13.76 -4.58 23.68
CA LEU A 244 12.67 -3.73 23.17
C LEU A 244 11.57 -4.54 22.49
N HIS A 245 11.91 -5.70 21.91
CA HIS A 245 10.97 -6.53 21.17
C HIS A 245 10.18 -7.49 22.07
N VAL A 246 10.63 -7.74 23.31
CA VAL A 246 10.05 -8.74 24.20
C VAL A 246 8.56 -8.51 24.48
N GLU A 247 8.20 -7.29 24.82
CA GLU A 247 6.83 -6.95 25.17
C GLU A 247 5.91 -6.94 23.93
N PRO A 248 6.29 -6.32 22.79
CA PRO A 248 5.58 -6.54 21.53
C PRO A 248 5.43 -8.01 21.13
N PHE A 249 6.50 -8.81 21.23
CA PHE A 249 6.48 -10.25 20.92
C PHE A 249 5.49 -11.02 21.77
N ARG A 250 5.44 -10.75 23.09
CA ARG A 250 4.44 -11.37 23.97
C ARG A 250 3.02 -11.01 23.59
N ARG A 251 2.74 -9.73 23.28
CA ARG A 251 1.40 -9.31 22.83
C ARG A 251 0.99 -9.98 21.52
N LEU A 252 1.95 -10.20 20.62
CA LEU A 252 1.73 -10.83 19.32
C LEU A 252 1.71 -12.36 19.39
N GLY A 253 2.00 -12.97 20.54
CA GLY A 253 2.04 -14.43 20.69
C GLY A 253 3.26 -15.06 20.00
N VAL A 254 4.37 -14.33 19.92
CA VAL A 254 5.63 -14.86 19.39
C VAL A 254 6.19 -15.92 20.33
N THR A 255 6.56 -17.06 19.76
CA THR A 255 7.17 -18.19 20.47
C THR A 255 8.59 -18.46 20.00
N ASP A 256 8.89 -18.13 18.75
CA ASP A 256 10.13 -18.46 18.06
C ASP A 256 10.70 -17.22 17.38
N VAL A 257 12.01 -17.05 17.44
CA VAL A 257 12.79 -16.01 16.76
C VAL A 257 13.77 -16.70 15.82
N VAL A 258 13.72 -16.36 14.54
CA VAL A 258 14.62 -16.89 13.51
C VAL A 258 15.56 -15.77 13.06
N ARG A 259 16.86 -15.98 13.19
CA ARG A 259 17.93 -15.12 12.67
C ARG A 259 18.41 -15.66 11.32
N LEU A 260 18.43 -14.82 10.30
CA LEU A 260 18.92 -15.16 8.96
C LEU A 260 20.30 -14.57 8.63
N ASN A 261 20.76 -13.57 9.38
CA ASN A 261 22.04 -12.90 9.18
C ASN A 261 23.14 -13.40 10.14
N GLU A 262 24.35 -12.85 9.94
CA GLU A 262 25.52 -13.24 10.72
C GLU A 262 25.35 -13.00 12.22
N GLU A 263 26.03 -13.80 13.03
CA GLU A 263 26.08 -13.57 14.47
C GLU A 263 26.88 -12.32 14.86
N GLY A 264 26.69 -11.84 16.10
CA GLY A 264 27.48 -10.74 16.67
C GLY A 264 26.80 -9.37 16.71
N PHE A 265 25.61 -9.21 16.14
CA PHE A 265 24.82 -7.97 16.26
C PHE A 265 24.13 -7.82 17.63
N TYR A 266 23.77 -8.94 18.26
CA TYR A 266 23.16 -9.00 19.60
C TYR A 266 23.44 -10.36 20.27
N ASP A 267 23.17 -10.44 21.58
CA ASP A 267 23.26 -11.68 22.37
C ASP A 267 21.91 -12.41 22.36
N ASP A 268 21.84 -13.57 21.69
CA ASP A 268 20.62 -14.35 21.56
C ASP A 268 20.14 -14.98 22.87
N THR A 269 21.01 -15.06 23.89
CA THR A 269 20.62 -15.51 25.23
C THR A 269 19.61 -14.57 25.89
N GLU A 270 19.53 -13.30 25.44
CA GLU A 270 18.49 -12.36 25.86
C GLU A 270 17.10 -12.87 25.47
N PHE A 271 16.92 -13.41 24.26
CA PHE A 271 15.64 -14.01 23.87
C PHE A 271 15.39 -15.34 24.56
N VAL A 272 16.40 -16.21 24.64
CA VAL A 272 16.23 -17.59 25.14
C VAL A 272 16.16 -17.65 26.66
N LEU A 273 17.25 -17.29 27.34
CA LEU A 273 17.38 -17.48 28.79
C LEU A 273 16.61 -16.43 29.58
N MET A 274 16.55 -15.18 29.11
CA MET A 274 15.90 -14.10 29.86
C MET A 274 14.41 -13.99 29.59
N HIS A 275 13.95 -14.43 28.40
CA HIS A 275 12.57 -14.17 27.96
C HIS A 275 11.78 -15.39 27.49
N GLY A 276 12.43 -16.56 27.32
CA GLY A 276 11.79 -17.84 27.05
C GLY A 276 11.35 -18.05 25.60
N PHE A 277 11.86 -17.26 24.66
CA PHE A 277 11.62 -17.50 23.24
C PHE A 277 12.59 -18.57 22.72
N ARG A 278 12.14 -19.42 21.80
CA ARG A 278 13.06 -20.31 21.08
C ARG A 278 13.80 -19.51 20.03
N HIS A 279 15.12 -19.59 19.99
CA HIS A 279 15.94 -18.89 19.01
C HIS A 279 16.55 -19.90 18.04
N HIS A 280 16.47 -19.60 16.74
CA HIS A 280 16.95 -20.44 15.65
C HIS A 280 17.86 -19.62 14.74
N ALA A 281 19.00 -20.18 14.37
CA ALA A 281 19.91 -19.58 13.40
C ALA A 281 19.82 -20.34 12.06
N LEU A 282 19.36 -19.65 11.03
CA LEU A 282 19.31 -20.13 9.64
C LEU A 282 20.09 -19.16 8.75
N GLU A 283 21.37 -18.99 9.07
CA GLU A 283 22.25 -18.01 8.44
C GLU A 283 22.50 -18.33 6.95
N PHE A 284 22.36 -17.32 6.10
CA PHE A 284 22.86 -17.34 4.73
C PHE A 284 23.33 -15.95 4.32
N LYS A 285 24.15 -15.88 3.27
CA LYS A 285 24.79 -14.63 2.84
C LYS A 285 23.75 -13.58 2.42
N ASP A 286 23.95 -12.35 2.89
CA ASP A 286 23.12 -11.20 2.49
C ASP A 286 22.97 -11.07 0.97
N CYS A 287 21.77 -10.68 0.55
CA CYS A 287 21.35 -10.55 -0.85
C CYS A 287 21.53 -11.83 -1.70
N THR A 288 21.50 -13.02 -1.09
CA THR A 288 21.49 -14.31 -1.81
C THR A 288 20.21 -15.11 -1.58
N VAL A 289 20.03 -16.20 -2.33
CA VAL A 289 18.87 -17.09 -2.21
C VAL A 289 19.21 -18.22 -1.22
N PRO A 290 18.37 -18.50 -0.21
CA PRO A 290 18.61 -19.61 0.71
C PRO A 290 18.61 -20.96 -0.02
N THR A 291 19.36 -21.93 0.50
CA THR A 291 19.35 -23.28 -0.07
C THR A 291 18.02 -23.98 0.24
N PRO A 292 17.61 -24.98 -0.57
CA PRO A 292 16.40 -25.75 -0.29
C PRO A 292 16.34 -26.32 1.13
N GLU A 293 17.47 -26.75 1.68
CA GLU A 293 17.57 -27.31 3.03
C GLU A 293 17.28 -26.26 4.12
N LEU A 294 17.71 -25.01 3.92
CA LEU A 294 17.38 -23.89 4.81
C LEU A 294 15.88 -23.55 4.73
N VAL A 295 15.30 -23.59 3.53
CA VAL A 295 13.86 -23.38 3.35
C VAL A 295 13.06 -24.47 4.05
N GLU A 296 13.42 -25.74 3.90
CA GLU A 296 12.79 -26.86 4.61
C GLU A 296 12.92 -26.70 6.13
N SER A 297 14.11 -26.36 6.62
CA SER A 297 14.35 -26.10 8.05
C SER A 297 13.46 -24.97 8.60
N PHE A 298 13.27 -23.90 7.82
CA PHE A 298 12.36 -22.81 8.19
C PHE A 298 10.91 -23.29 8.27
N LEU A 299 10.45 -24.10 7.32
CA LEU A 299 9.10 -24.67 7.32
C LEU A 299 8.89 -25.61 8.52
N ASP A 300 9.87 -26.43 8.85
CA ASP A 300 9.83 -27.31 10.04
C ASP A 300 9.71 -26.49 11.34
N ILE A 301 10.40 -25.36 11.45
CA ILE A 301 10.26 -24.43 12.58
C ILE A 301 8.86 -23.84 12.64
N MET A 302 8.32 -23.39 11.49
CA MET A 302 6.96 -22.87 11.40
C MET A 302 5.93 -23.93 11.83
N ASP A 303 6.12 -25.20 11.50
CA ASP A 303 5.22 -26.28 11.92
C ASP A 303 5.40 -26.64 13.41
N ALA A 304 6.64 -26.73 13.88
CA ALA A 304 6.98 -27.01 15.28
C ALA A 304 6.49 -25.92 16.25
N ALA A 305 6.33 -24.67 15.78
CA ALA A 305 5.77 -23.59 16.57
C ALA A 305 4.30 -23.84 16.99
N GLY A 306 3.60 -24.83 16.42
CA GLY A 306 2.35 -25.38 16.96
C GLY A 306 1.21 -24.36 17.06
N GLY A 307 1.14 -23.40 16.12
CA GLY A 307 0.18 -22.30 16.13
C GLY A 307 0.70 -21.00 16.75
N GLY A 308 1.89 -21.01 17.35
CA GLY A 308 2.61 -19.79 17.75
C GLY A 308 3.05 -18.95 16.55
N VAL A 309 3.44 -17.70 16.86
CA VAL A 309 3.98 -16.74 15.88
C VAL A 309 5.50 -16.85 15.85
N VAL A 310 6.06 -16.88 14.65
CA VAL A 310 7.51 -16.86 14.42
C VAL A 310 7.92 -15.46 13.97
N ALA A 311 8.86 -14.86 14.70
CA ALA A 311 9.47 -13.59 14.34
C ALA A 311 10.78 -13.84 13.57
N VAL A 312 10.94 -13.23 12.41
CA VAL A 312 12.06 -13.46 11.48
C VAL A 312 12.78 -12.15 11.21
N HIS A 313 14.11 -12.15 11.29
CA HIS A 313 14.95 -11.00 10.95
C HIS A 313 16.19 -11.39 10.15
N CYS A 314 16.73 -10.42 9.43
CA CYS A 314 18.00 -10.43 8.70
C CYS A 314 18.73 -9.09 8.94
#